data_AF-A0A0Q9IYE6-F1
#
_entry.id   AF-A0A0Q9IYE6-F1
#
_cell.length_a   1.000
_cell.length_b   1.000
_cell.length_c   1.000
_cell.angle_alpha   90.00
_cell.angle_beta   90.00
_cell.angle_gamma   90.00
#
_symmetry.space_group_name_H-M   'P 1'
#
loop_
_entity.id
_entity.type
_entity.pdbx_description
1 polymer ?
#
loop_
_entity_poly.entity_id
_entity_poly.type
_entity_poly.pdbx_seq_one_letter_code
_entity_poly.pdbx_strand_id
1 'polypeptide(L)' 'MSRQSVTMRELQKLSAGAIQALPHPVPIKSGSATIGLLVPVRRPDVAALTEIEDEARRDYDSLSPEMRAKIDRYFAGGDA' A
#
# COMPACT_ATOMS: atom_id res chain seq x y z
N MET A 1 -18.34 -5.62 9.23
CA MET A 1 -17.81 -4.25 9.38
C MET A 1 -16.31 -4.29 9.20
N SER A 2 -15.75 -3.53 8.25
CA SER A 2 -14.29 -3.41 8.13
C SER A 2 -13.75 -2.62 9.33
N ARG A 3 -12.69 -3.12 9.98
CA ARG A 3 -12.05 -2.40 11.09
C ARG A 3 -11.18 -1.29 10.51
N GLN A 4 -11.45 -0.05 10.92
CA GLN A 4 -10.68 1.13 10.49
C GLN A 4 -9.37 1.30 11.27
N SER A 5 -9.27 0.73 12.49
CA SER A 5 -8.04 0.68 13.29
C SER A 5 -8.16 -0.40 14.37
N VAL A 6 -7.04 -0.76 15.01
CA VAL A 6 -6.99 -1.62 16.20
C VAL A 6 -6.11 -0.98 17.27
N THR A 7 -6.49 -1.10 18.53
CA THR A 7 -5.64 -0.74 19.67
C THR A 7 -4.64 -1.86 19.97
N MET A 8 -3.60 -1.56 20.75
CA MET A 8 -2.66 -2.58 21.24
C MET A 8 -3.34 -3.73 22.01
N ARG A 9 -4.36 -3.43 22.81
CA ARG A 9 -5.12 -4.44 23.56
C ARG A 9 -5.96 -5.34 22.65
N GLU A 10 -6.50 -4.79 21.57
CA GLU A 10 -7.23 -5.58 20.57
C GLU A 10 -6.27 -6.42 19.74
N LEU A 11 -5.12 -5.87 19.35
CA LEU A 11 -4.07 -6.58 18.62
C LEU A 11 -3.66 -7.86 19.34
N GLN A 12 -3.46 -7.81 20.67
CA GLN A 12 -3.12 -8.98 21.49
C GLN A 12 -4.19 -10.10 21.48
N LYS A 13 -5.42 -9.81 21.07
CA LYS A 13 -6.53 -10.76 21.02
C LYS A 13 -6.80 -11.31 19.61
N LEU A 14 -6.15 -10.75 18.59
CA LEU A 14 -6.37 -11.19 17.22
C LEU A 14 -5.62 -12.49 16.95
N SER A 15 -6.33 -13.45 16.36
CA SER A 15 -5.70 -14.66 15.81
C SER A 15 -5.03 -14.37 14.47
N ALA A 16 -4.07 -15.22 14.08
CA ALA A 16 -3.44 -15.11 12.77
C ALA A 16 -4.47 -15.14 11.61
N GLY A 17 -5.51 -15.97 11.72
CA GLY A 17 -6.59 -16.03 10.73
C GLY A 17 -7.40 -14.73 10.66
N ALA A 18 -7.68 -14.09 11.81
CA ALA A 18 -8.35 -12.80 11.83
C ALA A 18 -7.50 -11.69 11.19
N ILE A 19 -6.17 -11.76 11.35
CA ILE A 19 -5.23 -10.84 10.70
C ILE A 19 -5.20 -11.08 9.18
N GLN A 20 -5.10 -12.33 8.74
CA GLN A 20 -5.10 -12.68 7.29
C GLN A 20 -6.39 -12.24 6.57
N ALA A 21 -7.53 -12.31 7.26
CA ALA A 21 -8.83 -11.91 6.72
C ALA A 21 -9.02 -10.38 6.63
N LEU A 22 -8.09 -9.57 7.13
CA LEU A 22 -8.17 -8.11 7.00
C LEU A 22 -8.12 -7.74 5.51
N PRO A 23 -9.07 -6.94 4.99
CA PRO A 23 -9.15 -6.62 3.57
C PRO A 23 -8.03 -5.68 3.09
N HIS A 24 -7.46 -4.89 4.00
CA HIS A 24 -6.42 -3.90 3.75
C HIS A 24 -5.52 -3.75 4.99
N PRO A 25 -4.35 -3.07 4.90
CA PRO A 25 -3.61 -2.64 6.07
C PRO A 25 -4.49 -1.91 7.08
N VAL A 26 -4.31 -2.20 8.37
CA VAL A 26 -5.10 -1.59 9.46
C VAL A 26 -4.16 -0.85 10.43
N PRO A 27 -4.38 0.44 10.70
CA PRO A 27 -3.62 1.19 11.71
C PRO A 27 -3.69 0.58 13.11
N ILE A 28 -2.54 0.51 13.77
CA ILE A 28 -2.42 0.20 15.19
C ILE A 28 -2.33 1.52 15.98
N LYS A 29 -3.21 1.69 16.96
CA LYS A 29 -3.36 2.92 17.75
C LYS A 29 -2.92 2.72 19.21
N SER A 30 -2.28 3.75 19.76
CA SER A 30 -2.04 3.92 21.20
C SER A 30 -2.52 5.32 21.60
N GLY A 31 -3.65 5.39 22.32
CA GLY A 31 -4.38 6.66 22.48
C GLY A 31 -4.80 7.21 21.12
N SER A 32 -4.46 8.47 20.82
CA SER A 32 -4.71 9.11 19.53
C SER A 32 -3.65 8.80 18.45
N ALA A 33 -2.46 8.35 18.86
CA ALA A 33 -1.32 8.16 17.97
C ALA A 33 -1.43 6.87 17.16
N THR A 34 -1.12 6.93 15.86
CA THR A 34 -0.83 5.75 15.04
C THR A 34 0.62 5.35 15.29
N ILE A 35 0.84 4.14 15.77
CA ILE A 35 2.18 3.65 16.12
C ILE A 35 2.67 2.54 15.20
N GLY A 36 1.80 2.03 14.32
CA GLY A 36 2.16 0.99 13.36
C GLY A 36 1.02 0.65 12.41
N LEU A 37 1.30 -0.26 11.49
CA LEU A 37 0.34 -0.83 10.56
C LEU A 37 0.34 -2.35 10.71
N LEU A 38 -0.85 -2.91 10.88
CA LEU A 38 -1.07 -4.35 10.78
C LEU A 38 -1.36 -4.68 9.32
N VAL A 39 -0.38 -5.27 8.65
CA VAL A 39 -0.46 -5.60 7.23
C VAL A 39 -0.64 -7.12 7.08
N PRO A 40 -1.75 -7.60 6.52
CA PRO A 40 -1.89 -9.01 6.20
C PRO A 40 -0.89 -9.39 5.11
N VAL A 41 0.02 -10.31 5.42
CA VAL A 41 0.94 -10.86 4.43
C VAL A 41 0.18 -11.82 3.53
N ARG A 42 0.14 -11.52 2.24
CA ARG A 42 -0.50 -12.34 1.21
C ARG A 42 0.52 -12.70 0.15
N ARG A 43 0.35 -13.86 -0.48
CA ARG A 43 1.09 -14.14 -1.70
C ARG A 43 0.67 -13.09 -2.74
N PRO A 44 1.62 -12.42 -3.41
CA PRO A 44 1.28 -11.47 -4.46
C PRO A 44 0.52 -12.20 -5.57
N ASP A 45 -0.55 -11.57 -6.06
CA ASP A 45 -1.20 -11.99 -7.28
C ASP A 45 -0.36 -11.48 -8.45
N VAL A 46 0.52 -12.33 -8.96
CA VAL A 46 1.48 -11.96 -10.02
C VAL A 46 0.74 -11.50 -11.28
N ALA A 47 -0.40 -12.12 -11.61
CA ALA A 47 -1.18 -11.73 -12.79
C ALA A 47 -1.76 -10.32 -12.64
N ALA A 48 -2.35 -10.02 -11.47
CA ALA A 48 -2.84 -8.68 -11.19
C ALA A 48 -1.72 -7.62 -11.18
N LEU A 49 -0.52 -7.97 -10.67
CA LEU A 49 0.63 -7.06 -10.71
C LEU A 49 1.13 -6.80 -12.13
N THR A 50 1.17 -7.83 -12.99
CA THR A 50 1.51 -7.67 -14.41
C THR A 50 0.50 -6.77 -15.12
N GLU A 51 -0.79 -6.93 -14.87
CA GLU A 51 -1.82 -6.07 -15.45
C GLU A 51 -1.66 -4.60 -15.04
N ILE A 52 -1.36 -4.35 -13.76
CA ILE A 52 -1.06 -3.00 -13.24
C ILE A 52 0.19 -2.43 -13.91
N GLU A 53 1.24 -3.24 -14.11
CA GLU A 53 2.45 -2.78 -14.79
C GLU A 53 2.19 -2.43 -16.26
N ASP A 54 1.42 -3.26 -16.97
CA ASP A 54 1.04 -3.01 -18.36
C ASP A 54 0.16 -1.76 -18.50
N GLU A 55 -0.74 -1.52 -17.55
CA GLU A 55 -1.53 -0.29 -17.47
C GLU A 55 -0.63 0.93 -17.22
N ALA A 56 0.24 0.87 -16.21
CA ALA A 56 1.17 1.95 -15.91
C ALA A 56 2.10 2.27 -17.10
N ARG A 57 2.53 1.23 -17.85
CA ARG A 57 3.32 1.38 -19.08
C ARG A 57 2.54 2.15 -20.15
N ARG A 58 1.30 1.71 -20.44
CA ARG A 58 0.43 2.37 -21.42
C ARG A 58 0.16 3.82 -21.07
N ASP A 59 -0.11 4.10 -19.80
CA ASP A 59 -0.33 5.45 -19.31
C ASP A 59 0.92 6.30 -19.48
N TYR A 60 2.09 5.79 -19.07
CA TYR A 60 3.37 6.47 -19.28
C TYR A 60 3.65 6.75 -20.77
N ASP A 61 3.33 5.80 -21.65
CA ASP A 61 3.47 5.93 -23.10
C ASP A 61 2.45 6.88 -23.76
N SER A 62 1.39 7.25 -23.05
CA SER A 62 0.44 8.28 -23.48
C SER A 62 0.86 9.70 -23.07
N LEU A 63 1.80 9.84 -22.13
CA LEU A 63 2.24 11.15 -21.63
C LEU A 63 3.01 11.94 -22.68
N SER A 64 2.88 13.27 -22.63
CA SER A 64 3.73 14.17 -23.41
C SER A 64 5.21 14.03 -23.01
N PRO A 65 6.15 14.32 -23.92
CA PRO A 65 7.58 14.27 -23.61
C PRO A 65 7.98 15.12 -22.40
N GLU A 66 7.35 16.30 -22.24
CA GLU A 66 7.59 17.20 -21.10
C GLU A 66 7.16 16.57 -19.76
N MET A 67 6.00 15.91 -19.74
CA MET A 67 5.50 15.28 -18.52
C MET A 67 6.35 14.05 -18.14
N ARG A 68 6.77 13.24 -19.11
CA ARG A 68 7.69 12.12 -18.87
C ARG A 68 9.00 12.61 -18.27
N ALA A 69 9.61 13.64 -18.85
CA ALA A 69 10.85 14.22 -18.33
C ALA A 69 10.71 14.74 -16.88
N LYS A 70 9.53 15.27 -16.52
CA LYS A 70 9.24 15.69 -15.14
C LYS A 70 9.15 14.50 -14.16
N ILE A 71 8.45 13.44 -14.57
CA ILE A 71 8.32 12.19 -13.80
C ILE A 71 9.69 11.55 -13.61
N ASP A 72 10.46 11.41 -14.69
CA ASP A 72 11.81 10.81 -14.65
C ASP A 72 12.72 11.61 -13.71
N ARG A 73 12.67 12.94 -13.75
CA ARG A 73 13.45 13.79 -12.83
C ARG A 73 13.02 13.60 -11.37
N TYR A 74 11.72 13.44 -11.11
CA TYR A 74 11.21 13.23 -9.75
C TYR A 74 11.71 11.89 -9.17
N PHE A 75 11.75 10.83 -9.99
CA PHE A 75 12.15 9.49 -9.54
C PHE A 75 13.65 9.19 -9.66
N ALA A 76 14.40 9.91 -10.50
CA ALA A 76 15.85 9.77 -10.64
C ALA A 76 16.65 10.34 -9.46
N GLY A 77 15.99 10.86 -8.42
CA GLY A 77 16.63 11.41 -7.22
C GLY A 77 17.05 12.86 -7.40
N GLY A 78 16.07 13.76 -7.52
CA GLY A 78 16.33 15.19 -7.46
C GLY A 78 17.09 15.56 -6.18
N ASP A 79 18.28 16.15 -6.35
CA ASP A 79 18.88 17.04 -5.36
C ASP A 79 17.83 18.12 -5.02
N ALA A 80 17.26 18.03 -3.82
CA ALA A 80 16.50 19.06 -3.14
C ALA A 80 17.14 19.29 -1.77
#